data_AF-A0A936GXP4-F1
#
_entry.id   AF-A0A936GXP4-F1
#
_cell.length_a   1.000
_cell.length_b   1.000
_cell.length_c   1.000
_cell.angle_alpha   90.00
_cell.angle_beta   90.00
_cell.angle_gamma   90.00
#
_symmetry.space_group_name_H-M   'P 1'
#
loop_
_entity.id
_entity.type
_entity.pdbx_description
1 polymer ?
#
loop_
_entity_poly.entity_id
_entity_poly.type
_entity_poly.pdbx_seq_one_letter_code
_entity_poly.pdbx_strand_id
1 'polypeptide(L)'
;MAQTASHILMIRPHHFGFNEETAQNNSFQNKVEGDDATDVAATATAEFDRFVDVLRSKYINVIVVEDTDQPIKPDAVFPNNWVSFHEDGLVMTYPMFSQNRRVERRADIIEGLKSQFEITKDYTFEHYEEEGLFLEGTGSLILDRENKIAYANLSPRTDLRLLDKWCVLTGYKKVYFFAKDRNGHDIYHTNVMMAIGHSFCVICLDCIPESPEKERLKQSLIDTEKEIITISLDQVENFAGNMLEVQNNSGTRYLVMSSTAYASLTSDQKQRIEKHTNILVGDIPLIENVGGGSVRCMMAEVFLPEKNKMRYLIVITLMVLLSTGCLTYSTLIKGEEKGVFLKKQYTTQNGTLPYRILYPEVKRGQYPLLIFMHGAGERGTDNERQLIHGRKWLEENNPKYPAVVLLPQCPTEDYWSSVDRNTNAEGDRKFVFNDKAATPAMQATLALIDSLIQLPYIDKNRVYITGLSMGGMATWEILWRKPGLVAAAAPICGGVYVEKAPEIAKTNCIRIYHGAQDKVVIPEHSRRIFEALQKQGANVAYKEYPNVEHNAWTYLFQEADFFEWMFSCKKK
;
A
#
# COMPACT_ATOMS: atom_id res chain seq x y z
N MET A 1 -0.39 -14.38 9.79
CA MET A 1 -0.21 -13.96 8.39
C MET A 1 -1.36 -13.04 8.05
N ALA A 2 -1.13 -12.01 7.25
CA ALA A 2 -2.18 -11.14 6.76
C ALA A 2 -3.16 -11.94 5.89
N GLN A 3 -4.45 -11.66 6.04
CA GLN A 3 -5.48 -12.26 5.17
C GLN A 3 -5.47 -11.66 3.76
N THR A 4 -5.16 -10.36 3.65
CA THR A 4 -5.26 -9.59 2.39
C THR A 4 -3.90 -9.22 1.83
N ALA A 5 -3.67 -9.47 0.54
CA ALA A 5 -2.46 -9.03 -0.15
C ALA A 5 -2.53 -7.55 -0.53
N SER A 6 -1.37 -6.87 -0.49
CA SER A 6 -1.19 -5.51 -1.01
C SER A 6 -0.76 -5.46 -2.48
N HIS A 7 -0.28 -6.59 -3.00
CA HIS A 7 0.19 -6.75 -4.37
C HIS A 7 -0.57 -7.88 -5.06
N ILE A 8 -0.91 -7.67 -6.33
CA ILE A 8 -1.61 -8.64 -7.17
C ILE A 8 -0.84 -8.81 -8.46
N LEU A 9 -0.58 -10.06 -8.85
CA LEU A 9 -0.08 -10.41 -10.17
C LEU A 9 -1.28 -10.72 -11.09
N MET A 10 -1.28 -10.09 -12.26
CA MET A 10 -2.25 -10.33 -13.32
C MET A 10 -1.52 -10.52 -14.65
N ILE A 11 -2.04 -11.39 -15.52
CA ILE A 11 -1.47 -11.64 -16.85
C ILE A 11 -2.38 -11.02 -17.89
N ARG A 12 -1.86 -10.05 -18.65
CA ARG A 12 -2.61 -9.43 -19.75
C ARG A 12 -2.73 -10.47 -20.89
N PRO A 13 -3.96 -10.82 -21.31
CA PRO A 13 -4.16 -11.85 -22.33
C PRO A 13 -3.61 -11.42 -23.69
N HIS A 14 -3.09 -12.37 -24.46
CA HIS A 14 -2.68 -12.15 -25.85
C HIS A 14 -3.52 -12.96 -26.86
N HIS A 15 -3.79 -14.23 -26.56
CA HIS A 15 -4.61 -15.13 -27.40
C HIS A 15 -5.87 -15.64 -26.68
N PHE A 16 -6.51 -14.77 -25.88
CA PHE A 16 -7.71 -15.16 -25.14
C PHE A 16 -8.84 -15.62 -26.05
N GLY A 17 -9.51 -16.71 -25.64
CA GLY A 17 -10.58 -17.31 -26.41
C GLY A 17 -11.14 -18.56 -25.76
N PHE A 18 -12.16 -19.14 -26.38
CA PHE A 18 -12.79 -20.37 -25.90
C PHE A 18 -11.80 -21.54 -25.93
N ASN A 19 -11.66 -22.25 -24.81
CA ASN A 19 -10.77 -23.41 -24.71
C ASN A 19 -11.57 -24.71 -24.62
N GLU A 20 -11.51 -25.51 -25.68
CA GLU A 20 -12.24 -26.78 -25.81
C GLU A 20 -11.82 -27.84 -24.78
N GLU A 21 -10.57 -27.82 -24.30
CA GLU A 21 -10.09 -28.77 -23.28
C GLU A 21 -10.64 -28.45 -21.89
N THR A 22 -10.73 -27.17 -21.54
CA THR A 22 -11.24 -26.75 -20.22
C THR A 22 -12.75 -26.76 -20.16
N ALA A 23 -13.43 -26.49 -21.28
CA ALA A 23 -14.88 -26.47 -21.35
C ALA A 23 -15.51 -27.83 -21.00
N GLN A 24 -14.79 -28.94 -21.15
CA GLN A 24 -15.27 -30.29 -20.80
C GLN A 24 -15.62 -30.44 -19.32
N ASN A 25 -15.01 -29.64 -18.45
CA ASN A 25 -15.24 -29.67 -17.01
C ASN A 25 -15.31 -28.27 -16.38
N ASN A 26 -15.57 -27.23 -17.19
CA ASN A 26 -15.92 -25.89 -16.76
C ASN A 26 -17.23 -25.48 -17.41
N SER A 27 -18.34 -25.64 -16.68
CA SER A 27 -19.70 -25.33 -17.15
C SER A 27 -19.97 -23.84 -17.35
N PHE A 28 -19.03 -22.96 -16.98
CA PHE A 28 -19.18 -21.51 -17.11
C PHE A 28 -18.64 -20.96 -18.44
N GLN A 29 -17.97 -21.77 -19.26
CA GLN A 29 -17.43 -21.34 -20.56
C GLN A 29 -18.47 -21.46 -21.67
N ASN A 30 -18.65 -20.38 -22.44
CA ASN A 30 -19.51 -20.36 -23.62
C ASN A 30 -18.70 -20.04 -24.89
N LYS A 31 -18.99 -20.75 -25.98
CA LYS A 31 -18.39 -20.51 -27.29
C LYS A 31 -19.10 -19.35 -27.98
N VAL A 32 -18.34 -18.38 -28.48
CA VAL A 32 -18.84 -17.27 -29.31
C VAL A 32 -18.71 -17.67 -30.78
N GLU A 33 -19.79 -17.57 -31.56
CA GLU A 33 -19.84 -17.93 -32.98
C GLU A 33 -19.91 -16.68 -33.88
N GLY A 34 -19.29 -16.71 -35.07
CA GLY A 34 -19.36 -15.63 -36.08
C GLY A 34 -18.11 -14.74 -36.18
N ASP A 35 -18.22 -13.59 -36.86
CA ASP A 35 -17.14 -12.59 -37.07
C ASP A 35 -16.54 -12.05 -35.75
N ASP A 36 -17.27 -12.25 -34.64
CA ASP A 36 -16.89 -11.91 -33.27
C ASP A 36 -15.62 -12.63 -32.78
N ALA A 37 -15.28 -13.81 -33.33
CA ALA A 37 -14.14 -14.60 -32.86
C ALA A 37 -12.76 -13.89 -32.98
N THR A 38 -12.60 -13.02 -33.98
CA THR A 38 -11.40 -12.18 -34.18
C THR A 38 -11.35 -10.97 -33.23
N ASP A 39 -12.51 -10.57 -32.67
CA ASP A 39 -12.65 -9.48 -31.70
C ASP A 39 -12.50 -9.97 -30.25
N VAL A 40 -12.69 -11.27 -29.98
CA VAL A 40 -12.67 -11.82 -28.60
C VAL A 40 -11.39 -11.46 -27.84
N ALA A 41 -10.20 -11.73 -28.40
CA ALA A 41 -8.94 -11.46 -27.69
C ALA A 41 -8.70 -9.96 -27.46
N ALA A 42 -9.04 -9.12 -28.44
CA ALA A 42 -8.87 -7.67 -28.34
C ALA A 42 -9.84 -7.06 -27.31
N THR A 43 -11.11 -7.48 -27.34
CA THR A 43 -12.12 -7.05 -26.38
C THR A 43 -11.78 -7.53 -24.96
N ALA A 44 -11.31 -8.77 -24.80
CA ALA A 44 -10.86 -9.29 -23.50
C ALA A 44 -9.65 -8.50 -22.97
N THR A 45 -8.71 -8.13 -23.83
CA THR A 45 -7.58 -7.26 -23.45
C THR A 45 -8.08 -5.89 -22.99
N ALA A 46 -9.06 -5.30 -23.68
CA ALA A 46 -9.65 -4.03 -23.28
C ALA A 46 -10.42 -4.11 -21.95
N GLU A 47 -11.15 -5.20 -21.70
CA GLU A 47 -11.79 -5.48 -20.40
C GLU A 47 -10.75 -5.62 -19.29
N PHE A 48 -9.69 -6.39 -19.53
CA PHE A 48 -8.57 -6.55 -18.60
C PHE A 48 -7.95 -5.20 -18.23
N ASP A 49 -7.65 -4.36 -19.22
CA ASP A 49 -7.01 -3.05 -18.98
C ASP A 49 -7.91 -2.10 -18.19
N ARG A 50 -9.21 -2.04 -18.51
CA ARG A 50 -10.18 -1.28 -17.71
C ARG A 50 -10.25 -1.79 -16.27
N PHE A 51 -10.21 -3.11 -16.08
CA PHE A 51 -10.24 -3.69 -14.74
C PHE A 51 -8.97 -3.37 -13.94
N VAL A 52 -7.79 -3.40 -14.58
CA VAL A 52 -6.52 -2.96 -13.97
C VAL A 52 -6.59 -1.48 -13.57
N ASP A 53 -7.19 -0.62 -14.39
CA ASP A 53 -7.37 0.80 -14.06
C ASP A 53 -8.30 1.00 -12.86
N VAL A 54 -9.38 0.22 -12.75
CA VAL A 54 -10.27 0.23 -11.57
C VAL A 54 -9.49 -0.13 -10.30
N LEU A 55 -8.67 -1.18 -10.31
CA LEU A 55 -7.84 -1.58 -9.17
C LEU A 55 -6.84 -0.47 -8.80
N ARG A 56 -6.12 0.08 -9.79
CA ARG A 56 -5.11 1.12 -9.59
C ARG A 56 -5.71 2.44 -9.13
N SER A 57 -6.96 2.76 -9.50
CA SER A 57 -7.68 3.94 -9.01
C SER A 57 -7.87 3.94 -7.48
N LYS A 58 -7.78 2.76 -6.86
CA LYS A 58 -7.83 2.57 -5.40
C LYS A 58 -6.46 2.39 -4.76
N TYR A 59 -5.37 2.63 -5.50
CA TYR A 59 -3.97 2.47 -5.06
C TYR A 59 -3.60 1.03 -4.66
N ILE A 60 -4.25 0.04 -5.29
CA ILE A 60 -3.85 -1.37 -5.18
C ILE A 60 -2.67 -1.60 -6.12
N ASN A 61 -1.60 -2.26 -5.66
CA ASN A 61 -0.43 -2.52 -6.50
C ASN A 61 -0.70 -3.70 -7.44
N VAL A 62 -0.86 -3.39 -8.73
CA VAL A 62 -1.10 -4.40 -9.76
C VAL A 62 0.14 -4.58 -10.64
N ILE A 63 0.75 -5.75 -10.52
CA ILE A 63 1.86 -6.23 -11.35
C ILE A 63 1.23 -6.88 -12.57
N VAL A 64 1.30 -6.19 -13.70
CA VAL A 64 0.82 -6.71 -14.99
C VAL A 64 2.01 -7.32 -15.73
N VAL A 65 1.85 -8.56 -16.18
CA VAL A 65 2.80 -9.22 -17.10
C VAL A 65 2.08 -9.50 -18.42
N GLU A 66 2.77 -9.22 -19.52
CA GLU A 66 2.29 -9.54 -20.87
C GLU A 66 2.36 -11.06 -21.12
N ASP A 67 1.28 -11.63 -21.64
CA ASP A 67 1.35 -12.97 -22.22
C ASP A 67 2.21 -12.98 -23.52
N THR A 68 2.66 -14.17 -23.92
CA THR A 68 3.48 -14.37 -25.12
C THR A 68 2.66 -14.94 -26.28
N ASP A 69 3.03 -14.52 -27.50
CA ASP A 69 2.45 -15.04 -28.75
C ASP A 69 2.54 -16.58 -28.86
N GLN A 70 3.64 -17.16 -28.34
CA GLN A 70 3.85 -18.61 -28.36
C GLN A 70 4.34 -19.13 -27.00
N PRO A 71 3.95 -20.36 -26.60
CA PRO A 71 2.81 -21.10 -27.15
C PRO A 71 1.49 -20.34 -26.92
N ILE A 72 0.48 -20.65 -27.74
CA ILE A 72 -0.88 -20.08 -27.60
C ILE A 72 -1.51 -20.57 -26.29
N LYS A 73 -2.01 -19.63 -25.48
CA LYS A 73 -2.55 -19.90 -24.14
C LYS A 73 -3.87 -19.14 -23.92
N PRO A 74 -5.02 -19.73 -24.26
CA PRO A 74 -6.30 -19.05 -24.19
C PRO A 74 -6.70 -18.61 -22.76
N ASP A 75 -6.30 -19.37 -21.74
CA ASP A 75 -6.65 -19.11 -20.33
C ASP A 75 -5.51 -18.44 -19.53
N ALA A 76 -4.47 -17.91 -20.20
CA ALA A 76 -3.31 -17.29 -19.52
C ALA A 76 -3.70 -16.16 -18.57
N VAL A 77 -4.86 -15.52 -18.79
CA VAL A 77 -5.43 -14.46 -17.96
C VAL A 77 -5.75 -14.92 -16.52
N PHE A 78 -5.75 -16.23 -16.23
CA PHE A 78 -6.06 -16.80 -14.91
C PHE A 78 -4.82 -17.36 -14.18
N PRO A 79 -3.89 -16.51 -13.70
CA PRO A 79 -2.64 -16.97 -13.08
C PRO A 79 -2.84 -17.69 -11.75
N ASN A 80 -3.97 -17.45 -11.07
CA ASN A 80 -4.25 -17.97 -9.74
C ASN A 80 -4.32 -19.52 -9.70
N ASN A 81 -4.54 -20.16 -10.86
CA ASN A 81 -4.63 -21.61 -10.94
C ASN A 81 -3.27 -22.31 -10.92
N TRP A 82 -2.21 -21.64 -11.39
CA TRP A 82 -0.91 -22.30 -11.56
C TRP A 82 0.16 -21.81 -10.60
N VAL A 83 -0.01 -20.65 -9.92
CA VAL A 83 0.94 -20.13 -8.94
C VAL A 83 0.29 -19.56 -7.68
N SER A 84 0.97 -19.71 -6.54
CA SER A 84 0.66 -18.98 -5.31
C SER A 84 1.92 -18.49 -4.60
N PHE A 85 1.75 -17.42 -3.83
CA PHE A 85 2.82 -16.70 -3.15
C PHE A 85 2.51 -16.58 -1.66
N HIS A 86 3.52 -16.73 -0.79
CA HIS A 86 3.34 -16.78 0.66
C HIS A 86 4.34 -15.90 1.42
N GLU A 87 3.94 -15.48 2.62
CA GLU A 87 4.68 -14.49 3.45
C GLU A 87 6.06 -14.93 3.90
N ASP A 88 6.37 -16.24 3.92
CA ASP A 88 7.70 -16.74 4.26
C ASP A 88 8.66 -16.77 3.07
N GLY A 89 8.25 -16.20 1.93
CA GLY A 89 9.01 -16.18 0.68
C GLY A 89 8.87 -17.45 -0.15
N LEU A 90 7.90 -18.31 0.19
CA LEU A 90 7.58 -19.51 -0.59
C LEU A 90 6.76 -19.15 -1.84
N VAL A 91 7.19 -19.67 -2.98
CA VAL A 91 6.43 -19.74 -4.23
C VAL A 91 6.07 -21.19 -4.52
N MET A 92 4.82 -21.45 -4.87
CA MET A 92 4.37 -22.77 -5.29
C MET A 92 3.81 -22.74 -6.70
N THR A 93 4.22 -23.71 -7.53
CA THR A 93 3.58 -23.99 -8.82
C THR A 93 2.84 -25.31 -8.79
N TYR A 94 1.76 -25.37 -9.58
CA TYR A 94 0.70 -26.35 -9.39
C TYR A 94 0.47 -27.24 -10.61
N PRO A 95 0.05 -28.51 -10.40
CA PRO A 95 -0.29 -29.41 -11.48
C PRO A 95 -1.69 -29.08 -12.00
N MET A 96 -1.79 -28.95 -13.32
CA MET A 96 -3.02 -28.53 -14.02
C MET A 96 -3.68 -29.71 -14.72
N PHE A 97 -5.00 -29.84 -14.58
CA PHE A 97 -5.76 -30.95 -15.16
C PHE A 97 -5.65 -30.95 -16.69
N SER A 98 -6.07 -29.85 -17.31
CA SER A 98 -6.03 -29.67 -18.77
C SER A 98 -4.59 -29.55 -19.25
N GLN A 99 -4.22 -30.30 -20.29
CA GLN A 99 -2.83 -30.38 -20.76
C GLN A 99 -2.38 -29.05 -21.35
N ASN A 100 -3.24 -28.39 -22.11
CA ASN A 100 -2.91 -27.09 -22.72
C ASN A 100 -2.68 -25.97 -21.71
N ARG A 101 -3.22 -26.08 -20.48
CA ARG A 101 -2.98 -25.10 -19.41
C ARG A 101 -1.64 -25.26 -18.71
N ARG A 102 -0.97 -26.41 -18.87
CA ARG A 102 0.33 -26.69 -18.23
C ARG A 102 1.42 -25.75 -18.71
N VAL A 103 1.32 -25.29 -19.96
CA VAL A 103 2.27 -24.34 -20.58
C VAL A 103 2.06 -22.89 -20.12
N GLU A 104 1.02 -22.60 -19.33
CA GLU A 104 0.80 -21.29 -18.68
C GLU A 104 1.77 -21.04 -17.54
N ARG A 105 2.40 -22.09 -17.00
CA ARG A 105 3.43 -21.95 -15.98
C ARG A 105 4.66 -21.25 -16.57
N ARG A 106 4.91 -20.03 -16.08
CA ARG A 106 5.96 -19.15 -16.61
C ARG A 106 7.03 -18.88 -15.56
N ALA A 107 8.17 -19.55 -15.71
CA ALA A 107 9.31 -19.40 -14.80
C ALA A 107 9.92 -17.98 -14.82
N ASP A 108 9.89 -17.31 -15.97
CA ASP A 108 10.39 -15.94 -16.11
C ASP A 108 9.54 -14.91 -15.35
N ILE A 109 8.25 -15.17 -15.12
CA ILE A 109 7.41 -14.34 -14.24
C ILE A 109 7.93 -14.42 -12.81
N ILE A 110 8.19 -15.65 -12.34
CA ILE A 110 8.74 -15.89 -10.99
C ILE A 110 10.12 -15.25 -10.87
N GLU A 111 10.96 -15.37 -11.89
CA GLU A 111 12.28 -14.73 -11.93
C GLU A 111 12.18 -13.19 -11.92
N GLY A 112 11.26 -12.62 -12.70
CA GLY A 112 11.00 -11.18 -12.72
C GLY A 112 10.58 -10.64 -11.36
N LEU A 113 9.77 -11.39 -10.61
CA LEU A 113 9.37 -11.03 -9.25
C LEU A 113 10.56 -11.00 -8.28
N LYS A 114 11.64 -11.76 -8.51
CA LYS A 114 12.87 -11.67 -7.70
C LYS A 114 13.56 -10.30 -7.80
N SER A 115 13.20 -9.42 -8.74
CA SER A 115 13.71 -8.04 -8.70
C SER A 115 13.13 -7.23 -7.54
N GLN A 116 11.92 -7.57 -7.09
CA GLN A 116 11.12 -6.80 -6.14
C GLN A 116 10.82 -7.56 -4.84
N PHE A 117 10.86 -8.89 -4.85
CA PHE A 117 10.41 -9.74 -3.73
C PHE A 117 11.41 -10.81 -3.32
N GLU A 118 11.48 -11.10 -2.02
CA GLU A 118 12.31 -12.15 -1.44
C GLU A 118 11.62 -13.50 -1.69
N ILE A 119 12.15 -14.27 -2.63
CA ILE A 119 11.77 -15.67 -2.84
C ILE A 119 12.85 -16.53 -2.19
N THR A 120 12.47 -17.24 -1.13
CA THR A 120 13.37 -18.06 -0.31
C THR A 120 13.23 -19.55 -0.62
N LYS A 121 12.07 -19.97 -1.13
CA LYS A 121 11.74 -21.35 -1.45
C LYS A 121 10.85 -21.39 -2.68
N ASP A 122 11.12 -22.33 -3.56
CA ASP A 122 10.27 -22.73 -4.66
C ASP A 122 9.87 -24.19 -4.47
N TYR A 123 8.58 -24.49 -4.61
CA TYR A 123 8.09 -25.86 -4.53
C TYR A 123 7.14 -26.13 -5.69
N THR A 124 7.45 -27.14 -6.49
CA THR A 124 6.67 -27.49 -7.68
C THR A 124 5.94 -28.82 -7.46
N PHE A 125 4.65 -28.84 -7.78
CA PHE A 125 3.81 -30.03 -7.71
C PHE A 125 3.60 -30.69 -9.09
N GLU A 126 4.23 -30.16 -10.12
CA GLU A 126 3.97 -30.50 -11.53
C GLU A 126 4.25 -31.97 -11.87
N HIS A 127 5.20 -32.62 -11.19
CA HIS A 127 5.51 -34.04 -11.40
C HIS A 127 4.32 -34.98 -11.10
N TYR A 128 3.36 -34.54 -10.28
CA TYR A 128 2.16 -35.31 -9.99
C TYR A 128 1.18 -35.39 -11.17
N GLU A 129 1.37 -34.58 -12.22
CA GLU A 129 0.59 -34.69 -13.46
C GLU A 129 0.80 -36.05 -14.15
N GLU A 130 1.97 -36.68 -13.99
CA GLU A 130 2.27 -38.03 -14.51
C GLU A 130 1.47 -39.12 -13.78
N GLU A 131 1.10 -38.86 -12.52
CA GLU A 131 0.25 -39.73 -11.70
C GLU A 131 -1.25 -39.39 -11.84
N GLY A 132 -1.59 -38.40 -12.67
CA GLY A 132 -2.97 -37.92 -12.85
C GLY A 132 -3.55 -37.22 -11.61
N LEU A 133 -2.70 -36.60 -10.78
CA LEU A 133 -3.14 -35.88 -9.57
C LEU A 133 -3.01 -34.37 -9.80
N PHE A 134 -4.05 -33.63 -9.43
CA PHE A 134 -4.16 -32.20 -9.75
C PHE A 134 -4.52 -31.36 -8.52
N LEU A 135 -4.07 -30.11 -8.51
CA LEU A 135 -4.37 -29.13 -7.47
C LEU A 135 -4.19 -27.74 -8.04
N GLU A 136 -5.22 -27.14 -8.63
CA GLU A 136 -5.12 -25.88 -9.40
C GLU A 136 -5.09 -24.61 -8.52
N GLY A 137 -4.03 -24.51 -7.70
CA GLY A 137 -3.66 -23.28 -7.00
C GLY A 137 -4.75 -22.72 -6.11
N THR A 138 -4.90 -21.39 -6.11
CA THR A 138 -5.96 -20.71 -5.33
C THR A 138 -7.32 -20.71 -6.03
N GLY A 139 -7.45 -21.39 -7.17
CA GLY A 139 -8.74 -21.82 -7.70
C GLY A 139 -9.32 -22.96 -6.86
N SER A 140 -8.50 -24.00 -6.64
CA SER A 140 -8.81 -25.13 -5.76
C SER A 140 -8.80 -24.77 -4.28
N LEU A 141 -7.97 -23.82 -3.85
CA LEU A 141 -7.71 -23.52 -2.44
C LEU A 141 -8.22 -22.13 -2.04
N ILE A 142 -9.21 -22.09 -1.13
CA ILE A 142 -9.57 -20.86 -0.42
C ILE A 142 -8.86 -20.84 0.93
N LEU A 143 -7.96 -19.88 1.11
CA LEU A 143 -7.04 -19.83 2.24
C LEU A 143 -7.50 -18.81 3.29
N ASP A 144 -7.88 -19.29 4.47
CA ASP A 144 -7.90 -18.50 5.69
C ASP A 144 -6.47 -18.43 6.23
N ARG A 145 -5.77 -17.34 5.89
CA ARG A 145 -4.36 -17.17 6.19
C ARG A 145 -4.13 -16.84 7.66
N GLU A 146 -5.07 -16.17 8.30
CA GLU A 146 -5.00 -15.81 9.71
C GLU A 146 -5.16 -17.05 10.59
N ASN A 147 -6.17 -17.88 10.31
CA ASN A 147 -6.44 -19.10 11.07
C ASN A 147 -5.67 -20.33 10.58
N LYS A 148 -4.89 -20.20 9.50
CA LYS A 148 -4.15 -21.30 8.85
C LYS A 148 -5.09 -22.44 8.44
N ILE A 149 -6.20 -22.13 7.78
CA ILE A 149 -7.17 -23.12 7.27
C ILE A 149 -7.25 -23.05 5.75
N ALA A 150 -7.17 -24.21 5.08
CA ALA A 150 -7.33 -24.35 3.64
C ALA A 150 -8.66 -25.06 3.37
N TYR A 151 -9.61 -24.32 2.79
CA TYR A 151 -10.90 -24.83 2.36
C TYR A 151 -10.80 -25.30 0.91
N ALA A 152 -11.21 -26.53 0.64
CA ALA A 152 -11.06 -27.15 -0.67
C ALA A 152 -12.25 -28.05 -1.03
N ASN A 153 -12.91 -27.74 -2.13
CA ASN A 153 -13.82 -28.65 -2.80
C ASN A 153 -13.00 -29.70 -3.57
N LEU A 154 -13.25 -30.99 -3.31
CA LEU A 154 -12.64 -32.08 -4.07
C LEU A 154 -13.34 -32.22 -5.43
N SER A 155 -12.54 -32.28 -6.49
CA SER A 155 -13.00 -32.32 -7.88
C SER A 155 -11.91 -32.98 -8.75
N PRO A 156 -12.14 -33.20 -10.05
CA PRO A 156 -11.07 -33.62 -10.96
C PRO A 156 -9.83 -32.70 -10.95
N ARG A 157 -9.98 -31.45 -10.51
CA ARG A 157 -8.90 -30.44 -10.43
C ARG A 157 -8.31 -30.28 -9.03
N THR A 158 -8.81 -31.02 -8.04
CA THR A 158 -8.40 -30.94 -6.62
C THR A 158 -8.34 -32.32 -5.98
N ASP A 159 -7.16 -32.95 -5.98
CA ASP A 159 -6.92 -34.26 -5.35
C ASP A 159 -6.58 -34.12 -3.86
N LEU A 160 -7.24 -34.94 -3.03
CA LEU A 160 -7.07 -34.93 -1.57
C LEU A 160 -5.62 -35.24 -1.13
N ARG A 161 -4.90 -36.12 -1.83
CA ARG A 161 -3.51 -36.46 -1.46
C ARG A 161 -2.57 -35.28 -1.69
N LEU A 162 -2.80 -34.49 -2.75
CA LEU A 162 -2.03 -33.28 -2.99
C LEU A 162 -2.39 -32.18 -2.00
N LEU A 163 -3.67 -32.03 -1.67
CA LEU A 163 -4.12 -31.14 -0.59
C LEU A 163 -3.42 -31.50 0.74
N ASP A 164 -3.33 -32.78 1.07
CA ASP A 164 -2.66 -33.26 2.28
C ASP A 164 -1.18 -32.88 2.31
N LYS A 165 -0.47 -33.13 1.21
CA LYS A 165 0.93 -32.72 1.05
C LYS A 165 1.09 -31.21 1.15
N TRP A 166 0.21 -30.44 0.50
CA TRP A 166 0.21 -28.99 0.53
C TRP A 166 0.03 -28.46 1.97
N CYS A 167 -0.93 -29.02 2.71
CA CYS A 167 -1.17 -28.68 4.11
C CYS A 167 0.02 -29.02 5.02
N VAL A 168 0.65 -30.17 4.83
CA VAL A 168 1.86 -30.55 5.58
C VAL A 168 3.01 -29.56 5.32
N LEU A 169 3.23 -29.17 4.07
CA LEU A 169 4.30 -28.25 3.68
C LEU A 169 4.08 -26.82 4.20
N THR A 170 2.84 -26.36 4.24
CA THR A 170 2.47 -24.97 4.56
C THR A 170 2.03 -24.75 6.01
N GLY A 171 1.78 -25.84 6.74
CA GLY A 171 1.25 -25.84 8.11
C GLY A 171 -0.23 -25.47 8.20
N TYR A 172 -0.97 -25.51 7.10
CA TYR A 172 -2.42 -25.26 7.09
C TYR A 172 -3.19 -26.50 7.52
N LYS A 173 -4.28 -26.31 8.24
CA LYS A 173 -5.30 -27.34 8.46
C LYS A 173 -6.20 -27.43 7.24
N LYS A 174 -6.42 -28.63 6.71
CA LYS A 174 -7.37 -28.85 5.62
C LYS A 174 -8.81 -28.93 6.13
N VAL A 175 -9.73 -28.32 5.40
CA VAL A 175 -11.16 -28.56 5.50
C VAL A 175 -11.65 -28.84 4.08
N TYR A 176 -11.89 -30.10 3.79
CA TYR A 176 -12.34 -30.51 2.46
C TYR A 176 -13.82 -30.89 2.46
N PHE A 177 -14.45 -30.76 1.29
CA PHE A 177 -15.85 -31.10 1.06
C PHE A 177 -16.07 -31.46 -0.41
N PHE A 178 -17.30 -31.86 -0.74
CA PHE A 178 -17.75 -32.10 -2.11
C PHE A 178 -18.88 -31.13 -2.43
N ALA A 179 -18.84 -30.52 -3.61
CA ALA A 179 -19.83 -29.55 -4.04
C ALA A 179 -20.32 -29.82 -5.45
N LYS A 180 -21.62 -29.57 -5.66
CA LYS A 180 -22.37 -29.82 -6.88
C LYS A 180 -23.03 -28.54 -7.38
N ASP A 181 -23.12 -28.39 -8.70
CA ASP A 181 -23.93 -27.35 -9.34
C ASP A 181 -25.43 -27.71 -9.27
N ARG A 182 -26.30 -26.86 -9.85
CA ARG A 182 -27.76 -27.11 -9.87
C ARG A 182 -28.17 -28.39 -10.61
N ASN A 183 -27.32 -28.89 -11.50
CA ASN A 183 -27.55 -30.06 -12.33
C ASN A 183 -26.95 -31.33 -11.72
N GLY A 184 -26.28 -31.23 -10.57
CA GLY A 184 -25.62 -32.35 -9.90
C GLY A 184 -24.21 -32.67 -10.43
N HIS A 185 -23.65 -31.83 -11.31
CA HIS A 185 -22.26 -31.94 -11.74
C HIS A 185 -21.31 -31.40 -10.69
N ASP A 186 -20.07 -31.89 -10.67
CA ASP A 186 -19.06 -31.39 -9.72
C ASP A 186 -18.72 -29.93 -10.00
N ILE A 187 -18.69 -29.12 -8.95
CA ILE A 187 -18.07 -27.78 -9.03
C ILE A 187 -16.57 -27.99 -9.20
N TYR A 188 -15.98 -27.39 -10.22
CA TYR A 188 -14.58 -27.66 -10.56
C TYR A 188 -13.59 -26.97 -9.61
N HIS A 189 -13.88 -25.74 -9.15
CA HIS A 189 -13.04 -24.96 -8.24
C HIS A 189 -13.81 -24.38 -7.05
N THR A 190 -13.15 -24.38 -5.88
CA THR A 190 -13.69 -23.83 -4.63
C THR A 190 -14.02 -22.34 -4.75
N ASN A 191 -13.18 -21.57 -5.47
CA ASN A 191 -13.34 -20.13 -5.64
C ASN A 191 -14.54 -19.71 -6.50
N VAL A 192 -15.28 -20.65 -7.08
CA VAL A 192 -16.54 -20.37 -7.79
C VAL A 192 -17.68 -20.13 -6.79
N MET A 193 -17.62 -20.80 -5.64
CA MET A 193 -18.72 -20.83 -4.67
C MET A 193 -18.35 -20.23 -3.31
N MET A 194 -17.09 -19.82 -3.10
CA MET A 194 -16.58 -19.38 -1.81
C MET A 194 -15.50 -18.31 -1.94
N ALA A 195 -15.62 -17.26 -1.13
CA ALA A 195 -14.59 -16.26 -0.88
C ALA A 195 -14.42 -16.02 0.64
N ILE A 196 -13.20 -15.71 1.06
CA ILE A 196 -12.90 -15.42 2.47
C ILE A 196 -12.15 -14.10 2.59
N GLY A 197 -12.66 -13.24 3.47
CA GLY A 197 -12.04 -11.97 3.85
C GLY A 197 -11.49 -12.00 5.27
N HIS A 198 -11.03 -10.85 5.74
CA HIS A 198 -10.48 -10.64 7.07
C HIS A 198 -11.48 -10.98 8.18
N SER A 199 -12.75 -10.60 8.03
CA SER A 199 -13.77 -10.77 9.09
C SER A 199 -15.08 -11.40 8.61
N PHE A 200 -15.13 -11.88 7.37
CA PHE A 200 -16.33 -12.48 6.78
C PHE A 200 -15.97 -13.59 5.79
N CYS A 201 -16.95 -14.42 5.46
CA CYS A 201 -16.89 -15.43 4.42
C CYS A 201 -18.16 -15.36 3.58
N VAL A 202 -18.00 -15.33 2.25
CA VAL A 202 -19.09 -15.51 1.28
C VAL A 202 -19.08 -16.97 0.84
N ILE A 203 -20.20 -17.68 0.97
CA ILE A 203 -20.25 -19.11 0.61
C ILE A 203 -21.65 -19.57 0.17
N CYS A 204 -21.71 -20.42 -0.86
CA CYS A 204 -22.93 -21.13 -1.21
C CYS A 204 -22.99 -22.50 -0.51
N LEU A 205 -23.67 -22.58 0.64
CA LEU A 205 -23.83 -23.86 1.34
C LEU A 205 -24.76 -24.83 0.59
N ASP A 206 -25.61 -24.33 -0.31
CA ASP A 206 -26.52 -25.15 -1.12
C ASP A 206 -25.80 -25.98 -2.17
N CYS A 207 -24.59 -25.57 -2.58
CA CYS A 207 -23.73 -26.37 -3.43
C CYS A 207 -23.26 -27.67 -2.74
N ILE A 208 -23.31 -27.75 -1.40
CA ILE A 208 -22.71 -28.83 -0.64
C ILE A 208 -23.82 -29.79 -0.18
N PRO A 209 -23.82 -31.07 -0.61
CA PRO A 209 -24.78 -32.05 -0.12
C PRO A 209 -24.69 -32.21 1.40
N GLU A 210 -25.83 -32.49 2.04
CA GLU A 210 -25.89 -32.77 3.47
C GLU A 210 -24.99 -33.97 3.82
N SER A 211 -23.95 -33.71 4.60
CA SER A 211 -22.84 -34.64 4.85
C SER A 211 -22.06 -34.24 6.11
N PRO A 212 -21.32 -35.17 6.74
CA PRO A 212 -20.40 -34.83 7.83
C PRO A 212 -19.33 -33.80 7.41
N GLU A 213 -18.93 -33.77 6.14
CA GLU A 213 -18.03 -32.78 5.56
C GLU A 213 -18.64 -31.37 5.62
N LYS A 214 -19.93 -31.22 5.24
CA LYS A 214 -20.65 -29.93 5.29
C LYS A 214 -20.72 -29.39 6.71
N GLU A 215 -21.04 -30.24 7.67
CA GLU A 215 -21.13 -29.83 9.08
C GLU A 215 -19.75 -29.45 9.64
N ARG A 216 -18.69 -30.19 9.29
CA ARG A 216 -17.31 -29.81 9.65
C ARG A 216 -16.90 -28.48 9.04
N LEU A 217 -17.27 -28.21 7.79
CA LEU A 217 -17.02 -26.93 7.14
C LEU A 217 -17.74 -25.78 7.85
N LYS A 218 -19.05 -25.93 8.12
CA LYS A 218 -19.83 -24.91 8.84
C LYS A 218 -19.22 -24.64 10.22
N GLN A 219 -18.90 -25.69 10.97
CA GLN A 219 -18.29 -25.55 12.29
C GLN A 219 -16.94 -24.85 12.22
N SER A 220 -16.08 -25.22 11.25
CA SER A 220 -14.79 -24.56 11.04
C SER A 220 -14.96 -23.07 10.77
N LEU A 221 -15.94 -22.66 9.96
CA LEU A 221 -16.22 -21.25 9.69
C LEU A 221 -16.71 -20.52 10.94
N ILE A 222 -17.61 -21.13 11.72
CA ILE A 222 -18.11 -20.59 12.99
C ILE A 222 -16.95 -20.38 13.98
N ASP A 223 -16.04 -21.35 14.08
CA ASP A 223 -14.88 -21.31 14.97
C ASP A 223 -13.89 -20.18 14.62
N THR A 224 -13.94 -19.65 13.39
CA THR A 224 -13.12 -18.49 12.98
C THR A 224 -13.70 -17.15 13.39
N GLU A 225 -14.92 -17.12 13.95
CA GLU A 225 -15.68 -15.91 14.30
C GLU A 225 -15.98 -14.97 13.12
N LYS A 226 -15.70 -15.39 11.88
CA LYS A 226 -16.02 -14.63 10.67
C LYS A 226 -17.52 -14.66 10.40
N GLU A 227 -18.08 -13.53 9.96
CA GLU A 227 -19.49 -13.48 9.55
C GLU A 227 -19.71 -14.33 8.29
N ILE A 228 -20.64 -15.28 8.35
CA ILE A 228 -21.01 -16.12 7.21
C ILE A 228 -22.12 -15.43 6.41
N ILE A 229 -21.82 -15.03 5.18
CA ILE A 229 -22.73 -14.42 4.22
C ILE A 229 -23.05 -15.46 3.16
N THR A 230 -24.24 -16.06 3.24
CA THR A 230 -24.65 -17.11 2.31
C THR A 230 -25.09 -16.53 0.97
N ILE A 231 -24.68 -17.16 -0.13
CA ILE A 231 -25.15 -16.87 -1.49
C ILE A 231 -25.91 -18.07 -2.07
N SER A 232 -26.84 -17.83 -3.00
CA SER A 232 -27.63 -18.89 -3.65
C SER A 232 -26.90 -19.53 -4.84
N LEU A 233 -27.43 -20.65 -5.34
CA LEU A 233 -26.96 -21.27 -6.60
C LEU A 233 -27.05 -20.30 -7.79
N ASP A 234 -28.13 -19.52 -7.91
CA ASP A 234 -28.26 -18.49 -8.96
C ASP A 234 -27.12 -17.46 -8.86
N GLN A 235 -26.73 -17.07 -7.64
CA GLN A 235 -25.65 -16.11 -7.42
C GLN A 235 -24.28 -16.72 -7.73
N VAL A 236 -24.07 -18.01 -7.45
CA VAL A 236 -22.86 -18.74 -7.89
C VAL A 236 -22.73 -18.74 -9.41
N GLU A 237 -23.82 -18.97 -10.13
CA GLU A 237 -23.86 -18.92 -11.60
C GLU A 237 -23.60 -17.52 -12.17
N ASN A 238 -23.79 -16.49 -11.34
CA ASN A 238 -23.42 -15.10 -11.63
C ASN A 238 -22.11 -14.69 -10.94
N PHE A 239 -21.21 -15.66 -10.68
CA PHE A 239 -19.86 -15.45 -10.16
C PHE A 239 -19.77 -14.82 -8.76
N ALA A 240 -20.82 -14.85 -7.95
CA ALA A 240 -20.83 -14.22 -6.63
C ALA A 240 -19.86 -14.89 -5.61
N GLY A 241 -19.38 -16.10 -5.86
CA GLY A 241 -18.31 -16.71 -5.07
C GLY A 241 -16.91 -16.28 -5.52
N ASN A 242 -16.76 -15.77 -6.74
CA ASN A 242 -15.48 -15.46 -7.38
C ASN A 242 -14.97 -14.05 -7.02
N MET A 243 -14.91 -13.79 -5.72
CA MET A 243 -14.50 -12.51 -5.14
C MET A 243 -13.14 -12.64 -4.45
N LEU A 244 -12.44 -11.51 -4.31
CA LEU A 244 -11.18 -11.44 -3.56
C LEU A 244 -11.11 -10.18 -2.71
N GLU A 245 -10.82 -10.32 -1.42
CA GLU A 245 -10.47 -9.17 -0.60
C GLU A 245 -8.98 -8.86 -0.72
N VAL A 246 -8.66 -7.63 -1.11
CA VAL A 246 -7.29 -7.09 -1.21
C VAL A 246 -7.19 -5.79 -0.43
N GLN A 247 -5.97 -5.30 -0.22
CA GLN A 247 -5.75 -4.00 0.41
C GLN A 247 -4.89 -3.09 -0.47
N ASN A 248 -5.10 -1.79 -0.33
CA ASN A 248 -4.24 -0.79 -0.97
C ASN A 248 -3.04 -0.41 -0.08
N ASN A 249 -2.20 0.51 -0.57
CA ASN A 249 -1.00 0.97 0.14
C ASN A 249 -1.26 1.69 1.48
N SER A 250 -2.50 2.14 1.72
CA SER A 250 -2.91 2.72 3.01
C SER A 250 -3.53 1.70 3.97
N GLY A 251 -3.61 0.42 3.58
CA GLY A 251 -4.26 -0.65 4.36
C GLY A 251 -5.79 -0.64 4.28
N THR A 252 -6.37 0.14 3.37
CA THR A 252 -7.82 0.11 3.10
C THR A 252 -8.16 -1.14 2.32
N ARG A 253 -9.11 -1.92 2.81
CA ARG A 253 -9.54 -3.18 2.18
C ARG A 253 -10.67 -2.98 1.19
N TYR A 254 -10.62 -3.77 0.13
CA TYR A 254 -11.61 -3.83 -0.94
C TYR A 254 -11.94 -5.29 -1.27
N LEU A 255 -13.21 -5.67 -1.19
CA LEU A 255 -13.71 -6.88 -1.82
C LEU A 255 -13.99 -6.60 -3.29
N VAL A 256 -13.13 -7.16 -4.13
CA VAL A 256 -13.20 -7.04 -5.57
C VAL A 256 -14.15 -8.11 -6.12
N MET A 257 -15.11 -7.69 -6.94
CA MET A 257 -16.08 -8.55 -7.62
C MET A 257 -16.41 -8.01 -9.01
N SER A 258 -16.99 -8.84 -9.88
CA SER A 258 -17.48 -8.37 -11.18
C SER A 258 -18.79 -7.59 -11.07
N SER A 259 -19.13 -6.85 -12.12
CA SER A 259 -20.43 -6.20 -12.30
C SER A 259 -21.58 -7.22 -12.26
N THR A 260 -21.40 -8.38 -12.90
CA THR A 260 -22.31 -9.54 -12.86
C THR A 260 -22.56 -10.02 -11.42
N ALA A 261 -21.48 -10.30 -10.68
CA ALA A 261 -21.55 -10.72 -9.29
C ALA A 261 -22.25 -9.67 -8.41
N TYR A 262 -21.85 -8.40 -8.55
CA TYR A 262 -22.45 -7.31 -7.80
C TYR A 262 -23.96 -7.14 -8.08
N ALA A 263 -24.38 -7.29 -9.35
CA ALA A 263 -25.79 -7.20 -9.72
C ALA A 263 -26.63 -8.34 -9.13
N SER A 264 -26.06 -9.54 -8.98
CA SER A 264 -26.75 -10.70 -8.41
C SER A 264 -26.97 -10.63 -6.89
N LEU A 265 -26.15 -9.86 -6.16
CA LEU A 265 -26.23 -9.74 -4.71
C LEU A 265 -27.45 -8.92 -4.26
N THR A 266 -28.11 -9.39 -3.20
CA THR A 266 -29.19 -8.65 -2.55
C THR A 266 -28.65 -7.43 -1.80
N SER A 267 -29.53 -6.46 -1.52
CA SER A 267 -29.17 -5.27 -0.74
C SER A 267 -28.68 -5.61 0.67
N ASP A 268 -29.24 -6.65 1.30
CA ASP A 268 -28.80 -7.13 2.62
C ASP A 268 -27.37 -7.71 2.55
N GLN A 269 -27.09 -8.56 1.56
CA GLN A 269 -25.73 -9.12 1.38
C GLN A 269 -24.69 -8.02 1.14
N LYS A 270 -25.01 -7.03 0.30
CA LYS A 270 -24.13 -5.86 0.06
C LYS A 270 -23.86 -5.10 1.35
N GLN A 271 -24.91 -4.78 2.12
CA GLN A 271 -24.75 -4.07 3.38
C GLN A 271 -23.94 -4.87 4.40
N ARG A 272 -24.11 -6.20 4.46
CA ARG A 272 -23.34 -7.08 5.34
C ARG A 272 -21.87 -7.11 4.95
N ILE A 273 -21.55 -7.19 3.66
CA ILE A 273 -20.18 -7.07 3.15
C ILE A 273 -19.58 -5.70 3.53
N GLU A 274 -20.32 -4.61 3.31
CA GLU A 274 -19.86 -3.23 3.54
C GLU A 274 -19.58 -2.90 5.01
N LYS A 275 -20.09 -3.69 5.97
CA LYS A 275 -19.70 -3.60 7.38
C LYS A 275 -18.22 -3.96 7.61
N HIS A 276 -17.65 -4.79 6.74
CA HIS A 276 -16.30 -5.35 6.92
C HIS A 276 -15.25 -4.72 6.00
N THR A 277 -15.68 -4.32 4.80
CA THR A 277 -14.77 -3.95 3.70
C THR A 277 -15.48 -3.05 2.68
N ASN A 278 -14.72 -2.41 1.78
CA ASN A 278 -15.32 -1.64 0.70
C ASN A 278 -15.58 -2.55 -0.51
N ILE A 279 -16.67 -2.35 -1.25
CA ILE A 279 -16.89 -3.07 -2.51
C ILE A 279 -16.17 -2.34 -3.65
N LEU A 280 -15.46 -3.10 -4.49
CA LEU A 280 -14.85 -2.61 -5.73
C LEU A 280 -15.32 -3.47 -6.91
N VAL A 281 -15.97 -2.84 -7.88
CA VAL A 281 -16.62 -3.54 -9.00
C VAL A 281 -15.81 -3.35 -10.28
N GLY A 282 -15.45 -4.47 -10.93
CA GLY A 282 -14.84 -4.52 -12.26
C GLY A 282 -15.83 -5.02 -13.32
N ASP A 283 -15.77 -4.49 -14.53
CA ASP A 283 -16.65 -4.91 -15.63
C ASP A 283 -15.87 -5.73 -16.66
N ILE A 284 -16.12 -7.05 -16.68
CA ILE A 284 -15.38 -8.06 -17.46
C ILE A 284 -16.31 -9.13 -18.11
N PRO A 285 -17.44 -8.75 -18.74
CA PRO A 285 -18.46 -9.70 -19.18
C PRO A 285 -17.97 -10.70 -20.24
N LEU A 286 -17.08 -10.30 -21.16
CA LEU A 286 -16.54 -11.22 -22.16
C LEU A 286 -15.60 -12.24 -21.53
N ILE A 287 -14.71 -11.80 -20.63
CA ILE A 287 -13.80 -12.72 -19.93
C ILE A 287 -14.58 -13.76 -19.13
N GLU A 288 -15.63 -13.34 -18.42
CA GLU A 288 -16.53 -14.24 -17.70
C GLU A 288 -17.20 -15.24 -18.64
N ASN A 289 -17.81 -14.74 -19.72
CA ASN A 289 -18.58 -15.56 -20.64
C ASN A 289 -17.73 -16.58 -21.40
N VAL A 290 -16.54 -16.20 -21.86
CA VAL A 290 -15.68 -17.06 -22.70
C VAL A 290 -14.75 -17.91 -21.86
N GLY A 291 -14.15 -17.34 -20.81
CA GLY A 291 -13.14 -18.00 -19.98
C GLY A 291 -13.74 -18.79 -18.81
N GLY A 292 -14.99 -18.52 -18.43
CA GLY A 292 -15.67 -19.21 -17.33
C GLY A 292 -15.03 -18.96 -15.95
N GLY A 293 -14.23 -17.91 -15.85
CA GLY A 293 -13.62 -17.40 -14.62
C GLY A 293 -13.87 -15.90 -14.51
N SER A 294 -13.91 -15.38 -13.28
CA SER A 294 -14.18 -13.96 -13.01
C SER A 294 -12.99 -13.31 -12.28
N VAL A 295 -13.22 -12.18 -11.63
CA VAL A 295 -12.16 -11.29 -11.11
C VAL A 295 -11.18 -12.01 -10.17
N ARG A 296 -11.63 -12.96 -9.32
CA ARG A 296 -10.72 -13.71 -8.44
C ARG A 296 -9.77 -14.57 -9.24
N CYS A 297 -10.23 -15.20 -10.32
CA CYS A 297 -9.38 -16.03 -11.17
C CYS A 297 -8.27 -15.20 -11.85
N MET A 298 -8.57 -13.95 -12.20
CA MET A 298 -7.60 -13.08 -12.86
C MET A 298 -6.47 -12.57 -11.94
N MET A 299 -6.60 -12.77 -10.63
CA MET A 299 -5.75 -12.16 -9.61
C MET A 299 -4.99 -13.22 -8.80
N ALA A 300 -3.67 -13.28 -8.97
CA ALA A 300 -2.79 -14.04 -8.09
C ALA A 300 -2.24 -13.14 -6.97
N GLU A 301 -2.60 -13.45 -5.73
CA GLU A 301 -2.21 -12.66 -4.55
C GLU A 301 -0.70 -12.80 -4.26
N VAL A 302 0.05 -11.69 -4.24
CA VAL A 302 1.51 -11.69 -3.97
C VAL A 302 1.77 -11.33 -2.51
N PHE A 303 1.91 -12.35 -1.67
CA PHE A 303 2.28 -12.21 -0.25
C PHE A 303 3.78 -12.20 0.02
N LEU A 304 4.61 -12.30 -1.02
CA LEU A 304 6.06 -12.37 -0.84
C LEU A 304 6.58 -11.13 -0.08
N PRO A 305 7.57 -11.31 0.82
CA PRO A 305 8.25 -10.18 1.42
C PRO A 305 8.87 -9.31 0.32
N GLU A 306 8.66 -8.01 0.36
CA GLU A 306 9.36 -7.11 -0.56
C GLU A 306 10.86 -7.10 -0.26
N LYS A 307 11.68 -7.18 -1.32
CA LYS A 307 13.11 -6.85 -1.24
C LYS A 307 13.19 -5.39 -0.86
N ASN A 308 13.45 -5.14 0.41
CA ASN A 308 14.16 -3.93 0.77
C ASN A 308 15.44 -3.94 -0.07
N LYS A 309 15.63 -2.96 -0.99
CA LYS A 309 16.89 -2.81 -1.76
C LYS A 309 18.14 -2.81 -0.85
N MET A 310 17.95 -2.60 0.45
CA MET A 310 18.95 -2.71 1.50
C MET A 310 19.31 -4.15 1.93
N ARG A 311 18.43 -5.16 1.78
CA ARG A 311 18.57 -6.53 2.34
C ARG A 311 19.37 -7.48 1.44
N TYR A 312 19.20 -7.41 0.12
CA TYR A 312 19.88 -8.32 -0.83
C TYR A 312 21.37 -8.03 -1.03
N LEU A 313 21.78 -6.77 -0.83
CA LEU A 313 23.21 -6.41 -0.81
C LEU A 313 23.96 -7.06 0.38
N ILE A 314 23.24 -7.45 1.43
CA ILE A 314 23.78 -8.03 2.66
C ILE A 314 24.01 -9.54 2.51
N VAL A 315 23.09 -10.25 1.85
CA VAL A 315 23.11 -11.72 1.76
C VAL A 315 24.17 -12.23 0.76
N ILE A 316 24.35 -11.56 -0.39
CA ILE A 316 25.41 -11.93 -1.35
C ILE A 316 26.81 -11.63 -0.76
N THR A 317 26.92 -10.59 0.06
CA THR A 317 28.15 -10.26 0.79
C THR A 317 28.46 -11.29 1.89
N LEU A 318 27.44 -11.89 2.52
CA LEU A 318 27.58 -12.93 3.54
C LEU A 318 28.09 -14.28 3.00
N MET A 319 27.76 -14.66 1.76
CA MET A 319 28.25 -15.92 1.17
C MET A 319 29.73 -15.86 0.76
N VAL A 320 30.23 -14.69 0.37
CA VAL A 320 31.66 -14.49 0.04
C VAL A 320 32.52 -14.38 1.30
N LEU A 321 31.94 -14.03 2.46
CA LEU A 321 32.64 -13.89 3.74
C LEU A 321 32.75 -15.20 4.56
N LEU A 322 32.08 -16.28 4.17
CA LEU A 322 32.18 -17.58 4.86
C LEU A 322 33.47 -18.36 4.54
N SER A 323 34.24 -17.97 3.52
CA SER A 323 35.51 -18.63 3.17
C SER A 323 36.77 -18.03 3.79
N THR A 324 36.68 -16.91 4.51
CA THR A 324 37.87 -16.30 5.16
C THR A 324 37.48 -15.72 6.52
N GLY A 325 38.05 -16.30 7.56
CA GLY A 325 37.58 -16.18 8.94
C GLY A 325 37.64 -14.79 9.57
N CYS A 326 36.75 -14.65 10.55
CA CYS A 326 36.97 -14.00 11.84
C CYS A 326 37.42 -12.52 11.82
N LEU A 327 36.48 -11.57 11.87
CA LEU A 327 36.60 -10.35 12.68
C LEU A 327 35.26 -9.56 12.67
N THR A 328 34.66 -9.46 13.85
CA THR A 328 33.77 -8.40 14.40
C THR A 328 32.69 -7.74 13.51
N TYR A 329 31.47 -7.69 14.07
CA TYR A 329 30.27 -6.93 13.68
C TYR A 329 30.55 -5.45 13.30
N SER A 330 31.08 -5.16 12.12
CA SER A 330 31.40 -3.77 11.74
C SER A 330 31.35 -3.46 10.24
N THR A 331 30.35 -3.91 9.48
CA THR A 331 30.16 -3.43 8.09
C THR A 331 28.72 -3.58 7.62
N LEU A 332 27.85 -2.64 8.00
CA LEU A 332 26.51 -2.45 7.40
C LEU A 332 26.23 -0.99 7.06
N ILE A 333 27.28 -0.17 7.03
CA ILE A 333 27.23 1.22 6.61
C ILE A 333 28.43 1.44 5.71
N LYS A 334 28.27 1.08 4.45
CA LYS A 334 29.12 1.60 3.36
C LYS A 334 28.20 1.69 2.14
N GLY A 335 27.74 2.91 1.87
CA GLY A 335 26.97 3.22 0.67
C GLY A 335 26.28 4.58 0.67
N GLU A 336 25.84 5.12 1.81
CA GLU A 336 25.29 6.48 1.90
C GLU A 336 26.27 7.37 2.68
N GLU A 337 26.66 8.51 2.10
CA GLU A 337 27.50 9.49 2.79
C GLU A 337 26.79 9.95 4.08
N LYS A 338 27.43 9.68 5.21
CA LYS A 338 26.97 10.13 6.52
C LYS A 338 27.45 11.55 6.78
N GLY A 339 26.65 12.32 7.51
CA GLY A 339 27.00 13.71 7.84
C GLY A 339 26.75 14.70 6.70
N VAL A 340 26.13 14.27 5.60
CA VAL A 340 25.82 15.12 4.43
C VAL A 340 24.36 14.94 4.02
N PHE A 341 23.73 16.01 3.55
CA PHE A 341 22.38 15.97 2.98
C PHE A 341 22.33 15.26 1.62
N LEU A 342 21.72 14.08 1.58
CA LEU A 342 21.50 13.31 0.35
C LEU A 342 20.43 13.95 -0.52
N LYS A 343 20.68 14.03 -1.83
CA LYS A 343 19.73 14.49 -2.86
C LYS A 343 18.75 13.37 -3.19
N LYS A 344 17.44 13.56 -2.97
CA LYS A 344 16.39 12.59 -3.31
C LYS A 344 15.18 13.27 -3.96
N GLN A 345 14.28 12.49 -4.54
CA GLN A 345 13.03 12.94 -5.16
C GLN A 345 11.88 12.04 -4.73
N TYR A 346 10.69 12.61 -4.59
CA TYR A 346 9.47 11.89 -4.24
C TYR A 346 8.41 12.15 -5.31
N THR A 347 8.00 11.11 -6.03
CA THR A 347 7.06 11.22 -7.15
C THR A 347 5.64 10.93 -6.70
N THR A 348 4.72 11.83 -7.04
CA THR A 348 3.27 11.68 -6.85
C THR A 348 2.57 11.79 -8.22
N GLN A 349 1.27 11.50 -8.28
CA GLN A 349 0.48 11.70 -9.49
C GLN A 349 0.50 13.17 -9.98
N ASN A 350 0.71 14.13 -9.08
CA ASN A 350 0.70 15.57 -9.37
C ASN A 350 2.10 16.16 -9.64
N GLY A 351 3.12 15.31 -9.77
CA GLY A 351 4.49 15.70 -10.06
C GLY A 351 5.51 15.20 -9.04
N THR A 352 6.76 15.64 -9.22
CA THR A 352 7.90 15.20 -8.41
C THR A 352 8.33 16.31 -7.45
N LEU A 353 8.46 15.96 -6.16
CA LEU A 353 8.94 16.81 -5.09
C LEU A 353 10.41 16.51 -4.80
N PRO A 354 11.36 17.40 -5.15
CA PRO A 354 12.75 17.27 -4.74
C PRO A 354 12.87 17.43 -3.21
N TYR A 355 13.72 16.64 -2.58
CA TYR A 355 14.01 16.80 -1.15
C TYR A 355 15.44 16.41 -0.79
N ARG A 356 15.88 16.92 0.36
CA ARG A 356 17.12 16.54 1.03
C ARG A 356 16.84 15.76 2.29
N ILE A 357 17.68 14.76 2.55
CA ILE A 357 17.61 13.98 3.77
C ILE A 357 19.00 13.80 4.37
N LEU A 358 19.13 14.08 5.66
CA LEU A 358 20.33 13.81 6.45
C LEU A 358 20.02 12.67 7.41
N TYR A 359 20.90 11.67 7.41
CA TYR A 359 20.84 10.56 8.37
C TYR A 359 21.89 10.78 9.47
N PRO A 360 21.56 10.44 10.73
CA PRO A 360 22.48 10.61 11.83
C PRO A 360 23.66 9.63 11.74
N GLU A 361 24.84 10.10 12.13
CA GLU A 361 26.07 9.29 12.06
C GLU A 361 26.09 8.17 13.11
N VAL A 362 25.52 8.46 14.29
CA VAL A 362 25.49 7.58 15.46
C VAL A 362 24.43 6.51 15.28
N LYS A 363 24.81 5.23 15.31
CA LYS A 363 23.88 4.08 15.27
C LYS A 363 23.06 3.99 16.57
N ARG A 364 21.73 3.99 16.46
CA ARG A 364 20.74 3.75 17.53
C ARG A 364 19.56 2.94 16.95
N GLY A 365 18.64 2.51 17.81
CA GLY A 365 17.41 1.83 17.42
C GLY A 365 16.52 2.71 16.53
N GLN A 366 15.70 3.57 17.14
CA GLN A 366 14.84 4.51 16.41
C GLN A 366 15.28 5.97 16.60
N TYR A 367 15.16 6.74 15.53
CA TYR A 367 15.49 8.17 15.48
C TYR A 367 14.25 9.04 15.36
N PRO A 368 14.25 10.23 15.98
CA PRO A 368 13.29 11.26 15.64
C PRO A 368 13.34 11.60 14.14
N LEU A 369 12.20 12.05 13.61
CA LEU A 369 12.12 12.71 12.31
C LEU A 369 12.03 14.22 12.54
N LEU A 370 13.03 14.99 12.11
CA LEU A 370 13.01 16.45 12.14
C LEU A 370 12.74 17.00 10.74
N ILE A 371 11.64 17.70 10.57
CA ILE A 371 11.24 18.30 9.29
C ILE A 371 11.59 19.78 9.34
N PHE A 372 12.36 20.26 8.35
CA PHE A 372 12.69 21.67 8.21
C PHE A 372 12.11 22.22 6.90
N MET A 373 11.22 23.20 7.03
CA MET A 373 10.52 23.83 5.90
C MET A 373 11.18 25.16 5.54
N HIS A 374 11.63 25.30 4.29
CA HIS A 374 12.28 26.52 3.80
C HIS A 374 11.27 27.64 3.47
N GLY A 375 11.77 28.87 3.29
CA GLY A 375 11.00 30.07 2.94
C GLY A 375 10.72 30.23 1.45
N ALA A 376 10.09 31.34 1.04
CA ALA A 376 9.70 31.52 -0.36
C ALA A 376 10.89 31.71 -1.33
N GLY A 377 12.07 32.11 -0.81
CA GLY A 377 13.28 32.38 -1.60
C GLY A 377 14.05 31.14 -2.05
N GLU A 378 13.80 30.01 -1.39
CA GLU A 378 14.45 28.72 -1.67
C GLU A 378 13.61 27.80 -2.56
N ARG A 379 12.44 28.27 -3.02
CA ARG A 379 11.63 27.56 -4.01
C ARG A 379 12.44 27.32 -5.29
N GLY A 380 12.21 26.17 -5.92
CA GLY A 380 12.94 25.75 -7.10
C GLY A 380 12.78 24.27 -7.38
N THR A 381 13.55 23.80 -8.37
CA THR A 381 13.61 22.39 -8.79
C THR A 381 15.04 21.84 -8.81
N ASP A 382 16.04 22.66 -8.46
CA ASP A 382 17.48 22.33 -8.46
C ASP A 382 17.89 21.34 -7.36
N ASN A 383 17.04 21.19 -6.33
CA ASN A 383 17.26 20.38 -5.15
C ASN A 383 18.50 20.81 -4.33
N GLU A 384 18.88 22.08 -4.39
CA GLU A 384 19.98 22.71 -3.65
C GLU A 384 19.50 23.90 -2.79
N ARG A 385 18.63 24.76 -3.34
CA ARG A 385 18.27 26.05 -2.71
C ARG A 385 17.62 25.89 -1.34
N GLN A 386 16.91 24.80 -1.07
CA GLN A 386 16.32 24.54 0.25
C GLN A 386 17.36 24.41 1.38
N LEU A 387 18.64 24.23 1.04
CA LEU A 387 19.74 24.16 1.98
C LEU A 387 20.35 25.54 2.32
N ILE A 388 19.93 26.63 1.65
CA ILE A 388 20.51 27.97 1.85
C ILE A 388 20.38 28.41 3.32
N HIS A 389 19.24 28.11 3.94
CA HIS A 389 18.99 28.41 5.35
C HIS A 389 18.84 27.12 6.15
N GLY A 390 19.44 27.09 7.34
CA GLY A 390 19.32 25.97 8.27
C GLY A 390 20.31 24.82 8.06
N ARG A 391 20.90 24.63 6.86
CA ARG A 391 21.83 23.51 6.60
C ARG A 391 22.93 23.37 7.67
N LYS A 392 23.74 24.42 7.83
CA LYS A 392 24.85 24.42 8.80
C LYS A 392 24.36 24.16 10.23
N TRP A 393 23.28 24.83 10.62
CA TRP A 393 22.68 24.70 11.94
C TRP A 393 22.16 23.28 12.22
N LEU A 394 21.56 22.63 11.22
CA LEU A 394 21.08 21.24 11.33
C LEU A 394 22.25 20.25 11.35
N GLU A 395 23.24 20.41 10.46
CA GLU A 395 24.44 19.56 10.41
C GLU A 395 25.23 19.62 11.71
N GLU A 396 25.48 20.82 12.27
CA GLU A 396 26.26 21.01 13.50
C GLU A 396 25.57 20.44 14.75
N ASN A 397 24.23 20.42 14.78
CA ASN A 397 23.48 19.93 15.94
C ASN A 397 23.13 18.44 15.85
N ASN A 398 23.09 17.85 14.65
CA ASN A 398 22.71 16.45 14.48
C ASN A 398 23.57 15.45 15.28
N PRO A 399 24.91 15.62 15.42
CA PRO A 399 25.71 14.74 16.27
C PRO A 399 25.28 14.75 17.75
N LYS A 400 24.87 15.91 18.27
CA LYS A 400 24.40 16.06 19.66
C LYS A 400 22.94 15.61 19.82
N TYR A 401 22.12 15.86 18.81
CA TYR A 401 20.69 15.53 18.76
C TYR A 401 20.38 14.69 17.52
N PRO A 402 20.73 13.38 17.52
CA PRO A 402 20.66 12.55 16.34
C PRO A 402 19.20 12.33 15.91
N ALA A 403 18.89 12.80 14.70
CA ALA A 403 17.60 12.65 14.03
C ALA A 403 17.78 12.43 12.53
N VAL A 404 16.78 11.82 11.89
CA VAL A 404 16.65 11.90 10.44
C VAL A 404 16.06 13.27 10.12
N VAL A 405 16.75 14.06 9.29
CA VAL A 405 16.34 15.43 8.97
C VAL A 405 15.84 15.50 7.54
N LEU A 406 14.61 15.96 7.34
CA LEU A 406 13.96 16.12 6.04
C LEU A 406 13.85 17.60 5.64
N LEU A 407 14.25 17.94 4.41
CA LEU A 407 14.04 19.25 3.78
C LEU A 407 13.45 19.09 2.37
N PRO A 408 12.12 19.15 2.20
CA PRO A 408 11.50 19.17 0.88
C PRO A 408 11.73 20.53 0.20
N GLN A 409 11.73 20.58 -1.13
CA GLN A 409 11.83 21.80 -1.93
C GLN A 409 10.51 22.10 -2.64
N CYS A 410 9.91 23.26 -2.37
CA CYS A 410 8.70 23.70 -3.03
C CYS A 410 9.02 24.19 -4.44
N PRO A 411 8.27 23.76 -5.47
CA PRO A 411 8.44 24.27 -6.83
C PRO A 411 8.25 25.80 -6.91
N THR A 412 8.91 26.43 -7.88
CA THR A 412 8.83 27.90 -8.10
C THR A 412 7.40 28.41 -8.26
N GLU A 413 6.57 27.64 -8.98
CA GLU A 413 5.19 27.99 -9.31
C GLU A 413 4.18 27.67 -8.19
N ASP A 414 4.64 27.02 -7.11
CA ASP A 414 3.78 26.58 -6.01
C ASP A 414 4.10 27.32 -4.70
N TYR A 415 3.34 27.02 -3.66
CA TYR A 415 3.53 27.55 -2.30
C TYR A 415 3.29 26.45 -1.28
N TRP A 416 3.91 26.54 -0.10
CA TRP A 416 3.63 25.55 0.94
C TRP A 416 2.22 25.65 1.50
N SER A 417 1.68 26.87 1.58
CA SER A 417 0.44 27.13 2.29
C SER A 417 -0.69 27.61 1.41
N SER A 418 -1.91 27.19 1.75
CA SER A 418 -3.12 27.71 1.14
C SER A 418 -3.44 29.10 1.71
N VAL A 419 -2.73 30.12 1.22
CA VAL A 419 -2.83 31.51 1.69
C VAL A 419 -3.01 32.45 0.51
N ASP A 420 -3.95 33.39 0.65
CA ASP A 420 -4.12 34.45 -0.35
C ASP A 420 -3.06 35.52 -0.09
N ARG A 421 -2.26 35.81 -1.10
CA ARG A 421 -1.09 36.69 -1.03
C ARG A 421 -1.35 37.91 -1.91
N ASN A 422 -1.51 39.07 -1.29
CA ASN A 422 -1.68 40.33 -2.02
C ASN A 422 -0.46 41.23 -1.74
N THR A 423 0.11 41.83 -2.78
CA THR A 423 1.16 42.83 -2.63
C THR A 423 0.63 44.15 -3.17
N ASN A 424 0.66 45.22 -2.36
CA ASN A 424 0.25 46.56 -2.83
C ASN A 424 1.35 47.19 -3.72
N ALA A 425 1.05 48.37 -4.28
CA ALA A 425 1.98 49.08 -5.17
C ALA A 425 3.29 49.51 -4.47
N GLU A 426 3.23 49.65 -3.14
CA GLU A 426 4.34 50.02 -2.26
C GLU A 426 5.21 48.81 -1.87
N GLY A 427 4.80 47.59 -2.23
CA GLY A 427 5.54 46.35 -1.96
C GLY A 427 5.19 45.67 -0.63
N ASP A 428 4.24 46.20 0.14
CA ASP A 428 3.72 45.59 1.36
C ASP A 428 2.94 44.32 1.04
N ARG A 429 3.30 43.24 1.73
CA ARG A 429 2.67 41.93 1.57
C ARG A 429 1.58 41.73 2.61
N LYS A 430 0.38 41.40 2.14
CA LYS A 430 -0.75 41.01 2.98
C LYS A 430 -1.05 39.54 2.77
N PHE A 431 -1.06 38.80 3.88
CA PHE A 431 -1.40 37.38 3.92
C PHE A 431 -2.79 37.21 4.53
N VAL A 432 -3.70 36.55 3.80
CA VAL A 432 -5.01 36.14 4.30
C VAL A 432 -5.04 34.62 4.35
N PHE A 433 -4.86 34.09 5.56
CA PHE A 433 -4.87 32.66 5.82
C PHE A 433 -6.30 32.12 5.81
N ASN A 434 -6.47 30.94 5.22
CA ASN A 434 -7.74 30.26 5.07
C ASN A 434 -7.54 28.74 5.24
N ASP A 435 -8.60 27.95 5.09
CA ASP A 435 -8.59 26.49 5.19
C ASP A 435 -8.83 25.79 3.84
N LYS A 436 -8.53 26.46 2.72
CA LYS A 436 -8.64 25.87 1.37
C LYS A 436 -7.83 24.56 1.27
N ALA A 437 -8.14 23.76 0.25
CA ALA A 437 -7.43 22.53 -0.06
C ALA A 437 -5.91 22.75 -0.12
N ALA A 438 -5.15 21.74 0.31
CA ALA A 438 -3.69 21.78 0.30
C ALA A 438 -3.16 22.00 -1.11
N THR A 439 -2.11 22.81 -1.25
CA THR A 439 -1.37 22.97 -2.50
C THR A 439 -0.75 21.63 -2.95
N PRO A 440 -0.46 21.42 -4.24
CA PRO A 440 0.21 20.21 -4.71
C PRO A 440 1.52 19.91 -3.95
N ALA A 441 2.34 20.94 -3.70
CA ALA A 441 3.58 20.81 -2.94
C ALA A 441 3.33 20.37 -1.48
N MET A 442 2.27 20.89 -0.83
CA MET A 442 1.89 20.44 0.51
C MET A 442 1.35 19.01 0.52
N GLN A 443 0.52 18.63 -0.47
CA GLN A 443 0.04 17.26 -0.62
C GLN A 443 1.21 16.27 -0.77
N ALA A 444 2.16 16.56 -1.66
CA ALA A 444 3.35 15.74 -1.86
C ALA A 444 4.24 15.69 -0.60
N THR A 445 4.36 16.81 0.12
CA THR A 445 5.12 16.87 1.38
C THR A 445 4.46 16.01 2.47
N LEU A 446 3.14 16.07 2.62
CA LEU A 446 2.40 15.24 3.57
C LEU A 446 2.54 13.75 3.24
N ALA A 447 2.43 13.38 1.97
CA ALA A 447 2.63 12.00 1.51
C ALA A 447 4.07 11.51 1.75
N LEU A 448 5.07 12.35 1.51
CA LEU A 448 6.47 12.05 1.83
C LEU A 448 6.67 11.83 3.34
N ILE A 449 6.11 12.70 4.18
CA ILE A 449 6.15 12.54 5.65
C ILE A 449 5.48 11.22 6.05
N ASP A 450 4.29 10.92 5.53
CA ASP A 450 3.57 9.66 5.78
C ASP A 450 4.44 8.44 5.41
N SER A 451 5.16 8.49 4.29
CA SER A 451 6.06 7.40 3.89
C SER A 451 7.24 7.24 4.86
N LEU A 452 7.83 8.34 5.31
CA LEU A 452 9.00 8.31 6.18
C LEU A 452 8.66 7.81 7.58
N ILE A 453 7.52 8.22 8.15
CA ILE A 453 7.13 7.77 9.49
C ILE A 453 6.81 6.27 9.54
N GLN A 454 6.57 5.59 8.41
CA GLN A 454 6.40 4.12 8.39
C GLN A 454 7.72 3.36 8.46
N LEU A 455 8.85 4.03 8.28
CA LEU A 455 10.16 3.37 8.33
C LEU A 455 10.43 2.86 9.75
N PRO A 456 10.90 1.61 9.93
CA PRO A 456 11.02 0.98 11.25
C PRO A 456 12.04 1.66 12.17
N TYR A 457 12.95 2.44 11.58
CA TYR A 457 13.96 3.23 12.28
C TYR A 457 13.53 4.66 12.61
N ILE A 458 12.31 5.08 12.26
CA ILE A 458 11.74 6.36 12.68
C ILE A 458 10.87 6.16 13.93
N ASP A 459 11.12 6.96 14.95
CA ASP A 459 10.33 7.01 16.17
C ASP A 459 9.09 7.89 15.93
N LYS A 460 7.95 7.24 15.74
CA LYS A 460 6.64 7.89 15.50
C LYS A 460 6.18 8.79 16.66
N ASN A 461 6.74 8.63 17.87
CA ASN A 461 6.44 9.50 19.01
C ASN A 461 7.32 10.76 19.05
N ARG A 462 8.33 10.85 18.20
CA ARG A 462 9.30 11.95 18.12
C ARG A 462 9.39 12.49 16.69
N VAL A 463 8.27 13.00 16.18
CA VAL A 463 8.24 13.78 14.94
C VAL A 463 8.28 15.27 15.30
N TYR A 464 9.25 15.99 14.77
CA TYR A 464 9.49 17.40 15.03
C TYR A 464 9.42 18.21 13.75
N ILE A 465 9.00 19.46 13.84
CA ILE A 465 8.94 20.35 12.69
C ILE A 465 9.34 21.78 13.04
N THR A 466 10.04 22.43 12.13
CA THR A 466 10.31 23.87 12.18
C THR A 466 10.42 24.42 10.77
N GLY A 467 10.32 25.74 10.62
CA GLY A 467 10.47 26.38 9.33
C GLY A 467 10.38 27.88 9.42
N LEU A 468 10.91 28.57 8.41
CA LEU A 468 11.02 30.02 8.36
C LEU A 468 10.13 30.64 7.29
N SER A 469 9.52 31.79 7.59
CA SER A 469 8.71 32.55 6.63
C SER A 469 7.57 31.70 6.05
N MET A 470 7.55 31.46 4.73
CA MET A 470 6.67 30.48 4.08
C MET A 470 6.74 29.08 4.74
N GLY A 471 7.91 28.64 5.18
CA GLY A 471 8.09 27.39 5.92
C GLY A 471 7.55 27.46 7.36
N GLY A 472 7.48 28.66 7.96
CA GLY A 472 6.77 28.89 9.21
C GLY A 472 5.25 28.74 9.04
N MET A 473 4.71 29.18 7.90
CA MET A 473 3.32 28.92 7.51
C MET A 473 3.10 27.41 7.28
N ALA A 474 4.01 26.76 6.56
CA ALA A 474 3.97 25.31 6.30
C ALA A 474 4.00 24.48 7.59
N THR A 475 4.80 24.93 8.57
CA THR A 475 4.87 24.33 9.90
C THR A 475 3.50 24.26 10.52
N TRP A 476 2.78 25.39 10.58
CA TRP A 476 1.42 25.42 11.08
C TRP A 476 0.46 24.55 10.26
N GLU A 477 0.60 24.59 8.94
CA GLU A 477 -0.27 23.86 8.03
C GLU A 477 -0.23 22.36 8.24
N ILE A 478 0.97 21.82 8.44
CA ILE A 478 1.16 20.41 8.74
C ILE A 478 0.52 20.04 10.08
N LEU A 479 0.57 20.91 11.11
CA LEU A 479 -0.04 20.63 12.41
C LEU A 479 -1.56 20.44 12.32
N TRP A 480 -2.27 21.30 11.56
CA TRP A 480 -3.72 21.18 11.46
C TRP A 480 -4.20 20.20 10.38
N ARG A 481 -3.39 19.92 9.36
CA ARG A 481 -3.69 18.88 8.35
C ARG A 481 -3.37 17.48 8.85
N LYS A 482 -2.43 17.32 9.79
CA LYS A 482 -2.09 16.05 10.45
C LYS A 482 -2.14 16.19 11.99
N PRO A 483 -3.33 16.42 12.58
CA PRO A 483 -3.44 16.70 14.00
C PRO A 483 -2.90 15.55 14.86
N GLY A 484 -1.99 15.87 15.78
CA GLY A 484 -1.35 14.88 16.65
C GLY A 484 -0.23 14.06 15.99
N LEU A 485 0.17 14.34 14.75
CA LEU A 485 1.36 13.70 14.16
C LEU A 485 2.65 14.17 14.84
N VAL A 486 2.75 15.48 15.07
CA VAL A 486 3.96 16.16 15.52
C VAL A 486 4.01 16.23 17.05
N ALA A 487 5.15 15.90 17.62
CA ALA A 487 5.47 16.03 19.04
C ALA A 487 5.88 17.46 19.42
N ALA A 488 6.73 18.10 18.62
CA ALA A 488 7.18 19.48 18.85
C ALA A 488 7.24 20.29 17.55
N ALA A 489 6.77 21.55 17.63
CA ALA A 489 6.73 22.45 16.49
C ALA A 489 7.32 23.83 16.82
N ALA A 490 8.12 24.37 15.90
CA ALA A 490 8.70 25.70 16.02
C ALA A 490 8.55 26.53 14.73
N PRO A 491 7.40 27.18 14.51
CA PRO A 491 7.22 28.09 13.38
C PRO A 491 7.96 29.42 13.62
N ILE A 492 8.67 29.89 12.59
CA ILE A 492 9.46 31.13 12.62
C ILE A 492 8.92 32.10 11.56
N CYS A 493 8.52 33.30 11.96
CA CYS A 493 7.96 34.34 11.05
C CYS A 493 6.82 33.82 10.16
N GLY A 494 5.93 33.00 10.72
CA GLY A 494 4.82 32.36 10.00
C GLY A 494 3.45 32.95 10.35
N GLY A 495 2.41 32.37 9.78
CA GLY A 495 1.02 32.62 10.12
C GLY A 495 0.13 31.45 9.70
N VAL A 496 -1.09 31.42 10.23
CA VAL A 496 -2.07 30.35 9.98
C VAL A 496 -3.49 30.88 10.12
N TYR A 497 -4.44 30.12 9.59
CA TYR A 497 -5.85 30.34 9.83
C TYR A 497 -6.19 29.99 11.29
N VAL A 498 -6.48 31.03 12.09
CA VAL A 498 -6.58 30.94 13.56
C VAL A 498 -7.65 29.95 14.03
N GLU A 499 -8.72 29.76 13.24
CA GLU A 499 -9.78 28.80 13.55
C GLU A 499 -9.31 27.34 13.60
N LYS A 500 -8.10 27.03 13.09
CA LYS A 500 -7.47 25.70 13.23
C LYS A 500 -6.73 25.48 14.54
N ALA A 501 -6.84 26.41 15.50
CA ALA A 501 -6.24 26.26 16.82
C ALA A 501 -6.61 24.94 17.54
N PRO A 502 -7.85 24.42 17.48
CA PRO A 502 -8.19 23.14 18.12
C PRO A 502 -7.40 21.95 17.57
N GLU A 503 -7.21 21.89 16.25
CA GLU A 503 -6.41 20.84 15.60
C GLU A 503 -4.92 20.99 15.95
N ILE A 504 -4.40 22.22 15.92
CA ILE A 504 -3.01 22.53 16.23
C ILE A 504 -2.68 22.19 17.70
N ALA A 505 -3.61 22.45 18.63
CA ALA A 505 -3.46 22.19 20.06
C ALA A 505 -3.25 20.72 20.43
N LYS A 506 -3.46 19.78 19.48
CA LYS A 506 -3.11 18.36 19.65
C LYS A 506 -1.59 18.10 19.63
N THR A 507 -0.79 19.07 19.20
CA THR A 507 0.68 19.02 19.28
C THR A 507 1.13 19.22 20.73
N ASN A 508 2.12 18.45 21.21
CA ASN A 508 2.52 18.50 22.61
C ASN A 508 3.29 19.77 22.98
N CYS A 509 4.27 20.16 22.18
CA CYS A 509 5.12 21.31 22.46
C CYS A 509 5.14 22.28 21.30
N ILE A 510 4.82 23.55 21.55
CA ILE A 510 4.88 24.60 20.51
C ILE A 510 5.70 25.78 21.03
N ARG A 511 6.72 26.21 20.29
CA ARG A 511 7.42 27.49 20.53
C ARG A 511 7.38 28.34 19.27
N ILE A 512 6.74 29.49 19.35
CA ILE A 512 6.58 30.41 18.22
C ILE A 512 7.69 31.46 18.30
N TYR A 513 8.33 31.77 17.17
CA TYR A 513 9.40 32.78 17.09
C TYR A 513 9.10 33.83 16.03
N HIS A 514 9.29 35.11 16.35
CA HIS A 514 9.03 36.20 15.42
C HIS A 514 9.88 37.43 15.71
N GLY A 515 10.20 38.22 14.68
CA GLY A 515 10.77 39.56 14.86
C GLY A 515 9.68 40.60 15.12
N ALA A 516 9.84 41.44 16.14
CA ALA A 516 8.86 42.48 16.47
C ALA A 516 8.70 43.54 15.37
N GLN A 517 9.69 43.67 14.48
CA GLN A 517 9.73 44.65 13.39
C GLN A 517 9.56 44.00 12.02
N ASP A 518 9.08 42.75 11.95
CA ASP A 518 8.80 42.05 10.70
C ASP A 518 7.69 42.75 9.90
N LYS A 519 8.05 43.31 8.74
CA LYS A 519 7.12 43.95 7.80
C LYS A 519 6.71 43.05 6.64
N VAL A 520 7.31 41.85 6.52
CA VAL A 520 6.99 40.90 5.46
C VAL A 520 5.82 40.04 5.91
N VAL A 521 5.96 39.36 7.05
CA VAL A 521 4.87 38.64 7.71
C VAL A 521 4.71 39.29 9.07
N ILE A 522 3.66 40.08 9.27
CA ILE A 522 3.56 40.86 10.51
C ILE A 522 3.44 39.96 11.76
N PRO A 523 4.05 40.33 12.90
CA PRO A 523 4.05 39.52 14.13
C PRO A 523 2.64 39.28 14.70
N GLU A 524 1.67 40.11 14.31
CA GLU A 524 0.26 39.96 14.68
C GLU A 524 -0.32 38.58 14.30
N HIS A 525 0.16 37.95 13.22
CA HIS A 525 -0.25 36.59 12.88
C HIS A 525 0.19 35.57 13.95
N SER A 526 1.38 35.74 14.52
CA SER A 526 1.90 34.89 15.59
C SER A 526 1.25 35.18 16.94
N ARG A 527 0.99 36.45 17.27
CA ARG A 527 0.26 36.85 18.48
C ARG A 527 -1.15 36.25 18.51
N ARG A 528 -1.90 36.36 17.41
CA ARG A 528 -3.28 35.85 17.33
C ARG A 528 -3.38 34.34 17.49
N ILE A 529 -2.50 33.57 16.84
CA ILE A 529 -2.51 32.10 17.01
C ILE A 529 -2.00 31.70 18.40
N PHE A 530 -1.03 32.43 18.98
CA PHE A 530 -0.58 32.20 20.35
C PHE A 530 -1.74 32.32 21.35
N GLU A 531 -2.48 33.43 21.30
CA GLU A 531 -3.66 33.64 22.16
C GLU A 531 -4.74 32.56 21.95
N ALA A 532 -5.00 32.18 20.69
CA ALA A 532 -5.97 31.13 20.39
C ALA A 532 -5.53 29.77 20.96
N LEU A 533 -4.24 29.42 20.87
CA LEU A 533 -3.70 28.19 21.44
C LEU A 533 -3.70 28.20 22.97
N GLN A 534 -3.44 29.34 23.61
CA GLN A 534 -3.58 29.49 25.06
C GLN A 534 -5.03 29.22 25.51
N LYS A 535 -6.03 29.72 24.77
CA LYS A 535 -7.45 29.45 25.03
C LYS A 535 -7.82 27.97 24.89
N GLN A 536 -7.10 27.20 24.06
CA GLN A 536 -7.25 25.75 23.93
C GLN A 536 -6.50 24.95 25.02
N GLY A 537 -5.79 25.62 25.94
CA GLY A 537 -4.94 24.94 26.93
C GLY A 537 -3.72 24.25 26.31
N ALA A 538 -3.26 24.70 25.14
CA ALA A 538 -2.07 24.15 24.51
C ALA A 538 -0.80 24.51 25.31
N ASN A 539 0.17 23.60 25.33
CA ASN A 539 1.52 23.89 25.82
C ASN A 539 2.28 24.67 24.72
N VAL A 540 2.08 25.98 24.74
CA VAL A 540 2.64 26.92 23.77
C VAL A 540 3.41 28.03 24.48
N ALA A 541 4.56 28.40 23.93
CA ALA A 541 5.29 29.62 24.30
C ALA A 541 5.54 30.47 23.06
N TYR A 542 5.63 31.78 23.25
CA TYR A 542 5.90 32.74 22.20
C TYR A 542 7.11 33.60 22.56
N LYS A 543 8.05 33.73 21.62
CA LYS A 543 9.22 34.60 21.74
C LYS A 543 9.23 35.58 20.57
N GLU A 544 9.11 36.85 20.91
CA GLU A 544 9.19 37.96 19.97
C GLU A 544 10.50 38.73 20.21
N TYR A 545 11.33 38.90 19.19
CA TYR A 545 12.62 39.58 19.31
C TYR A 545 12.44 41.10 19.06
N PRO A 546 12.67 41.99 20.06
CA PRO A 546 12.22 43.39 20.01
C PRO A 546 12.77 44.27 18.87
N ASN A 547 13.93 43.94 18.32
CA ASN A 547 14.63 44.75 17.31
C ASN A 547 14.99 43.93 16.06
N VAL A 548 14.18 42.92 15.75
CA VAL A 548 14.43 42.00 14.63
C VAL A 548 13.33 42.15 13.61
N GLU A 549 13.72 42.21 12.34
CA GLU A 549 12.82 42.25 11.19
C GLU A 549 12.43 40.82 10.79
N HIS A 550 12.35 40.52 9.49
CA HIS A 550 11.90 39.22 9.00
C HIS A 550 12.85 38.05 9.30
N ASN A 551 14.11 38.32 9.60
CA ASN A 551 15.18 37.32 9.71
C ASN A 551 15.32 36.68 11.11
N ALA A 552 14.22 36.46 11.83
CA ALA A 552 14.23 35.95 13.21
C ALA A 552 14.94 34.58 13.37
N TRP A 553 15.00 33.77 12.31
CA TRP A 553 15.73 32.50 12.32
C TRP A 553 17.23 32.66 12.62
N THR A 554 17.84 33.81 12.28
CA THR A 554 19.26 34.08 12.57
C THR A 554 19.56 34.19 14.06
N TYR A 555 18.56 34.59 14.86
CA TYR A 555 18.64 34.67 16.32
C TYR A 555 18.30 33.31 16.94
N LEU A 556 17.24 32.65 16.46
CA LEU A 556 16.87 31.32 16.93
C LEU A 556 18.00 30.30 16.77
N PHE A 557 18.74 30.34 15.65
CA PHE A 557 19.84 29.41 15.40
C PHE A 557 21.00 29.54 16.40
N GLN A 558 21.03 30.61 17.20
CA GLN A 558 22.00 30.84 18.27
C GLN A 558 21.48 30.42 19.66
N GLU A 559 20.20 30.02 19.78
CA GLU A 559 19.61 29.60 21.06
C GLU A 559 20.04 28.18 21.43
N ALA A 560 20.91 28.08 22.45
CA ALA A 560 21.50 26.82 22.86
C ALA A 560 20.48 25.80 23.42
N ASP A 561 19.35 26.26 23.97
CA ASP A 561 18.31 25.41 24.55
C ASP A 561 17.31 24.89 23.51
N PHE A 562 17.35 25.37 22.26
CA PHE A 562 16.32 25.04 21.27
C PHE A 562 16.19 23.54 21.00
N PHE A 563 17.30 22.88 20.66
CA PHE A 563 17.27 21.45 20.36
C PHE A 563 17.03 20.60 21.61
N GLU A 564 17.55 21.03 22.76
CA GLU A 564 17.28 20.36 24.04
C GLU A 564 15.79 20.37 24.37
N TRP A 565 15.15 21.52 24.24
CA TRP A 565 13.70 21.65 24.39
C TRP A 565 12.95 20.79 23.38
N MET A 566 13.26 20.90 22.09
CA MET A 566 12.53 20.18 21.04
C MET A 566 12.62 18.67 21.23
N PHE A 567 13.79 18.13 21.55
CA PHE A 567 14.03 16.70 21.72
C PHE A 567 13.54 16.14 23.07
N SER A 568 13.25 17.02 24.04
CA SER A 568 12.59 16.61 25.30
C SER A 568 11.12 16.22 25.10
N CYS A 569 10.51 16.68 24.00
CA CYS A 569 9.10 16.48 23.72
C CYS A 569 8.82 15.14 23.04
N LYS A 570 7.67 14.55 23.39
CA LYS A 570 7.06 13.38 22.76
C LYS A 570 5.61 13.67 22.43
N LYS A 571 5.04 12.91 21.49
CA LYS A 571 3.61 12.98 21.16
C LYS A 571 2.75 12.84 22.43
N LYS A 572 1.63 13.57 22.47
CA LYS A 572 0.66 13.56 23.59
C LYS A 572 0.04 12.18 23.79
#